data_AF-A0A952FVK2-F1
#
_entry.id   AF-A0A952FVK2-F1
#
_cell.length_a   1.000
_cell.length_b   1.000
_cell.length_c   1.000
_cell.angle_alpha   90.00
_cell.angle_beta   90.00
_cell.angle_gamma   90.00
#
_symmetry.space_group_name_H-M   'P 1'
#
loop_
_entity.id
_entity.type
_entity.pdbx_description
1 polymer ?
#
loop_
_entity_poly.entity_id
_entity_poly.type
_entity_poly.pdbx_seq_one_letter_code
_entity_poly.pdbx_strand_id
1 'polypeptide(L)'
;VSVSFDDWAYTDTYNRCLANNDQASIAVLKQRYLAGVDAGIVRMKALSQAVYGRMIPQVLLTHIGGFASIMLPDVLNRLDAAGAHYVTLEKAESDPAYAETDPKAGDGTVMERTAYETGKDISTVPAGANSAGIDVMCR
;
A
#
# COMPACT_ATOMS: atom_id res chain seq x y z
N VAL A 1 -1.33 8.60 6.51
CA VAL A 1 -0.61 7.49 5.83
C VAL A 1 -0.15 7.92 4.45
N SER A 2 0.95 7.33 3.94
CA SER A 2 1.54 7.67 2.64
C SER A 2 1.51 6.52 1.63
N VAL A 3 1.37 5.27 2.09
CA VAL A 3 1.31 4.08 1.24
C VAL A 3 0.33 3.06 1.81
N SER A 4 -0.34 2.32 0.92
CA SER A 4 -1.25 1.20 1.20
C SER A 4 -1.15 0.20 0.05
N PHE A 5 -1.48 -1.07 0.31
CA PHE A 5 -1.44 -2.15 -0.68
C PHE A 5 -2.81 -2.83 -0.87
N ASP A 6 -3.91 -2.14 -0.54
CA ASP A 6 -5.29 -2.64 -0.63
C ASP A 6 -5.53 -3.97 0.11
N ASP A 7 -4.81 -4.18 1.21
CA ASP A 7 -4.84 -5.44 1.97
C ASP A 7 -6.23 -5.76 2.55
N TRP A 8 -7.03 -4.74 2.86
CA TRP A 8 -8.42 -4.88 3.28
C TRP A 8 -9.27 -5.72 2.32
N ALA A 9 -9.02 -5.63 1.01
CA ALA A 9 -9.86 -6.25 -0.01
C ALA A 9 -9.69 -7.78 -0.08
N TYR A 10 -8.62 -8.32 0.51
CA TYR A 10 -8.24 -9.73 0.33
C TYR A 10 -8.83 -10.66 1.40
N THR A 11 -9.18 -10.15 2.58
CA THR A 11 -9.55 -10.98 3.74
C THR A 11 -10.79 -11.84 3.48
N ASP A 12 -11.86 -11.27 2.93
CA ASP A 12 -13.10 -12.02 2.69
C ASP A 12 -12.91 -13.10 1.62
N THR A 13 -12.16 -12.78 0.56
CA THR A 13 -11.81 -13.74 -0.49
C THR A 13 -10.94 -14.87 0.05
N TYR A 14 -9.96 -14.55 0.88
CA TYR A 14 -9.11 -15.56 1.51
C TYR A 14 -9.94 -16.52 2.38
N ASN A 15 -10.82 -15.99 3.23
CA ASN A 15 -11.70 -16.80 4.08
C ASN A 15 -12.61 -17.72 3.26
N ARG A 16 -13.15 -17.24 2.15
CA ARG A 16 -13.97 -18.05 1.23
C ARG A 16 -13.17 -19.17 0.57
N CYS A 17 -11.99 -18.88 0.03
CA CYS A 17 -11.13 -19.90 -0.56
C CYS A 17 -10.68 -20.95 0.47
N LEU A 18 -10.41 -20.53 1.70
CA LEU A 18 -10.13 -21.43 2.83
C LEU A 18 -11.29 -22.37 3.11
N ALA A 19 -12.52 -21.85 3.21
CA ALA A 19 -13.71 -22.65 3.47
C ALA A 19 -13.95 -23.72 2.38
N ASN A 20 -13.59 -23.41 1.13
CA ASN A 20 -13.68 -24.34 0.00
C ASN A 20 -12.48 -25.29 -0.13
N ASN A 21 -11.48 -25.19 0.76
CA ASN A 21 -10.20 -25.89 0.64
C ASN A 21 -9.46 -25.65 -0.70
N ASP A 22 -9.71 -24.50 -1.33
CA ASP A 22 -9.14 -24.17 -2.64
C ASP A 22 -7.73 -23.57 -2.51
N GLN A 23 -6.76 -24.46 -2.27
CA GLN A 23 -5.36 -24.09 -2.11
C GLN A 23 -4.76 -23.47 -3.38
N ALA A 24 -5.25 -23.84 -4.56
CA ALA A 24 -4.80 -23.28 -5.83
C ALA A 24 -5.18 -21.80 -5.92
N SER A 25 -6.43 -21.47 -5.64
CA SER A 25 -6.88 -20.07 -5.62
C SER A 25 -6.24 -19.25 -4.50
N ILE A 26 -5.96 -19.85 -3.33
CA ILE A 26 -5.19 -19.18 -2.27
C ILE A 26 -3.78 -18.82 -2.78
N ALA A 27 -3.10 -19.73 -3.48
CA ALA A 27 -1.77 -19.45 -4.03
C ALA A 27 -1.82 -18.30 -5.05
N VAL A 28 -2.83 -18.29 -5.93
CA VAL A 28 -3.07 -17.18 -6.87
C VAL A 28 -3.34 -15.88 -6.11
N LEU A 29 -4.17 -15.90 -5.06
CA LEU A 29 -4.50 -14.73 -4.27
C LEU A 29 -3.25 -14.10 -3.62
N LYS A 30 -2.37 -14.93 -3.06
CA LYS A 30 -1.08 -14.49 -2.50
C LYS A 30 -0.18 -13.85 -3.57
N GLN A 31 -0.06 -14.49 -4.74
CA GLN A 31 0.74 -13.95 -5.84
C GLN A 31 0.21 -12.59 -6.32
N ARG A 32 -1.12 -12.47 -6.47
CA ARG A 32 -1.76 -11.21 -6.88
C ARG A 32 -1.55 -10.10 -5.85
N TYR A 33 -1.70 -10.42 -4.57
CA TYR A 33 -1.44 -9.45 -3.49
C TYR A 33 0.00 -8.93 -3.55
N LEU A 34 0.96 -9.85 -3.65
CA LEU A 34 2.37 -9.50 -3.71
C LEU A 34 2.74 -8.70 -4.98
N ALA A 35 2.15 -9.00 -6.13
CA ALA A 35 2.27 -8.13 -7.31
C ALA A 35 1.74 -6.71 -7.06
N GLY A 36 0.64 -6.58 -6.30
CA GLY A 36 0.12 -5.30 -5.84
C GLY A 36 1.07 -4.56 -4.89
N VAL A 37 1.76 -5.29 -4.01
CA VAL A 37 2.81 -4.74 -3.13
C VAL A 37 3.97 -4.18 -3.95
N ASP A 38 4.47 -4.91 -4.96
CA ASP A 38 5.54 -4.42 -5.84
C ASP A 38 5.13 -3.15 -6.58
N ALA A 39 3.93 -3.15 -7.17
CA ALA A 39 3.39 -1.98 -7.85
C ALA A 39 3.23 -0.79 -6.88
N GLY A 40 2.76 -1.05 -5.67
CA GLY A 40 2.64 -0.06 -4.60
C GLY A 40 3.99 0.54 -4.21
N ILE A 41 5.04 -0.26 -4.07
CA ILE A 41 6.40 0.22 -3.77
C ILE A 41 6.92 1.12 -4.90
N VAL A 42 6.73 0.72 -6.16
CA VAL A 42 7.12 1.53 -7.32
C VAL A 42 6.38 2.86 -7.34
N ARG A 43 5.04 2.83 -7.20
CA ARG A 43 4.19 4.03 -7.14
C ARG A 43 4.60 4.96 -5.99
N MET A 44 4.81 4.40 -4.80
CA MET A 44 5.21 5.15 -3.60
C MET A 44 6.51 5.94 -3.83
N LYS A 45 7.53 5.28 -4.40
CA LYS A 45 8.81 5.95 -4.72
C LYS A 45 8.62 7.06 -5.76
N ALA A 46 7.86 6.78 -6.83
CA ALA A 46 7.58 7.73 -7.88
C ALA A 46 6.79 8.96 -7.39
N LEU A 47 5.76 8.74 -6.56
CA LEU A 47 4.98 9.82 -5.93
C LEU A 47 5.88 10.70 -5.06
N SER A 48 6.69 10.10 -4.19
CA SER A 48 7.55 10.88 -3.30
C SER A 48 8.51 11.76 -4.10
N GLN A 49 9.11 11.22 -5.17
CA GLN A 49 10.01 11.98 -6.02
C GLN A 49 9.28 13.11 -6.77
N ALA A 50 8.11 12.85 -7.35
CA ALA A 50 7.34 13.87 -8.07
C ALA A 50 6.87 14.99 -7.12
N VAL A 51 6.40 14.63 -5.93
CA VAL A 51 5.74 15.55 -5.00
C VAL A 51 6.72 16.29 -4.10
N TYR A 52 7.81 15.65 -3.66
CA TYR A 52 8.76 16.27 -2.72
C TYR A 52 10.17 16.43 -3.28
N GLY A 53 10.46 15.88 -4.46
CA GLY A 53 11.82 15.89 -5.03
C GLY A 53 12.82 15.00 -4.29
N ARG A 54 12.34 14.22 -3.31
CA ARG A 54 13.13 13.30 -2.46
C ARG A 54 12.26 12.16 -1.96
N MET A 55 12.89 11.14 -1.39
CA MET A 55 12.20 10.10 -0.64
C MET A 55 11.85 10.63 0.77
N ILE A 56 10.56 10.79 1.09
CA ILE A 56 10.10 11.06 2.46
C ILE A 56 9.97 9.72 3.23
N PRO A 57 10.05 9.71 4.58
CA PRO A 57 9.66 8.54 5.38
C PRO A 57 8.26 8.09 5.03
N GLN A 58 8.02 6.79 4.93
CA GLN A 58 6.74 6.24 4.50
C GLN A 58 5.97 5.65 5.67
N VAL A 59 4.70 6.01 5.80
CA VAL A 59 3.77 5.46 6.79
C VAL A 59 2.82 4.51 6.08
N LEU A 60 3.06 3.21 6.26
CA LEU A 60 2.26 2.13 5.70
C LEU A 60 0.94 1.96 6.48
N LEU A 61 -0.18 2.04 5.77
CA LEU A 61 -1.48 1.62 6.27
C LEU A 61 -1.65 0.11 6.10
N THR A 62 -2.05 -0.57 7.16
CA THR A 62 -2.45 -1.98 7.13
C THR A 62 -3.74 -2.18 7.92
N HIS A 63 -4.57 -3.11 7.49
CA HIS A 63 -5.80 -3.51 8.15
C HIS A 63 -5.61 -4.82 8.91
N ILE A 64 -6.26 -4.93 10.06
CA ILE A 64 -6.27 -6.19 10.82
C ILE A 64 -7.06 -7.25 10.04
N GLY A 65 -6.44 -8.39 9.76
CA GLY A 65 -7.09 -9.48 9.03
C GLY A 65 -6.23 -10.74 8.97
N GLY A 66 -6.88 -11.91 8.85
CA GLY A 66 -6.18 -13.20 8.80
C GLY A 66 -5.30 -13.36 7.56
N PHE A 67 -5.68 -12.77 6.43
CA PHE A 67 -4.82 -12.75 5.25
C PHE A 67 -3.62 -11.81 5.46
N ALA A 68 -3.86 -10.60 5.97
CA ALA A 68 -2.81 -9.62 6.23
C ALA A 68 -1.74 -10.17 7.20
N SER A 69 -2.13 -10.89 8.25
CA SER A 69 -1.18 -11.49 9.20
C SER A 69 -0.29 -12.56 8.57
N ILE A 70 -0.81 -13.32 7.60
CA ILE A 70 -0.05 -14.34 6.87
C ILE A 70 0.91 -13.69 5.86
N MET A 71 0.49 -12.60 5.22
CA MET A 71 1.27 -11.96 4.16
C MET A 71 2.29 -10.94 4.69
N LEU A 72 2.12 -10.43 5.91
CA LEU A 72 2.98 -9.38 6.46
C LEU A 72 4.48 -9.71 6.38
N PRO A 73 4.95 -10.93 6.71
CA PRO A 73 6.38 -11.26 6.53
C PRO A 73 6.89 -11.08 5.11
N ASP A 74 6.11 -11.48 4.10
CA ASP A 74 6.48 -11.32 2.68
C ASP A 74 6.43 -9.85 2.24
N VAL A 75 5.49 -9.07 2.78
CA VAL A 75 5.43 -7.61 2.55
C VAL A 75 6.67 -6.93 3.11
N LEU A 76 7.05 -7.25 4.35
CA LEU A 76 8.25 -6.69 4.98
C LEU A 76 9.52 -7.08 4.21
N ASN A 77 9.66 -8.34 3.78
CA ASN A 77 10.77 -8.78 2.95
C ASN A 77 10.89 -7.98 1.64
N ARG A 78 9.77 -7.64 1.00
CA ARG A 78 9.76 -6.80 -0.22
C ARG A 78 10.13 -5.36 0.05
N LEU A 79 9.69 -4.81 1.18
CA LEU A 79 10.10 -3.48 1.63
C LEU A 79 11.60 -3.43 1.94
N ASP A 80 12.13 -4.43 2.64
CA ASP A 80 13.55 -4.57 2.94
C ASP A 80 14.38 -4.66 1.66
N ALA A 81 13.97 -5.53 0.72
CA ALA A 81 14.61 -5.64 -0.60
C ALA A 81 14.54 -4.33 -1.41
N ALA A 82 13.51 -3.52 -1.16
CA ALA A 82 13.37 -2.18 -1.74
C ALA A 82 14.18 -1.09 -1.00
N GLY A 83 14.92 -1.44 0.05
CA GLY A 83 15.79 -0.54 0.82
C GLY A 83 15.12 0.11 2.03
N ALA A 84 14.06 -0.49 2.58
CA ALA A 84 13.39 0.06 3.75
C ALA A 84 14.26 -0.02 5.01
N HIS A 85 14.09 1.00 5.87
CA HIS A 85 14.58 1.00 7.24
C HIS A 85 13.45 1.50 8.14
N TYR A 86 13.23 0.81 9.25
CA TYR A 86 12.10 1.07 10.14
C TYR A 86 12.48 2.05 11.24
N VAL A 87 11.62 3.04 11.44
CA VAL A 87 11.72 4.05 12.50
C VAL A 87 10.38 4.12 13.24
N THR A 88 10.35 4.77 14.40
CA THR A 88 9.08 5.00 15.09
C THR A 88 8.19 5.94 14.29
N LEU A 89 6.89 5.92 14.57
CA LEU A 89 5.93 6.79 13.90
C LEU A 89 6.27 8.26 14.13
N GLU A 90 6.61 8.63 15.36
CA GLU A 90 6.96 10.01 15.74
C GLU A 90 8.18 10.50 14.95
N LYS A 91 9.14 9.61 14.69
CA LYS A 91 10.30 9.94 13.86
C LYS A 91 9.92 10.16 12.40
N ALA A 92 9.05 9.32 11.85
CA ALA A 92 8.56 9.47 10.48
C ALA A 92 7.74 10.76 10.29
N GLU A 93 6.83 11.05 11.23
CA GLU A 93 5.93 12.20 11.20
C GLU A 93 6.62 13.53 11.54
N SER A 94 7.86 13.50 12.06
CA SER A 94 8.69 14.70 12.18
C SER A 94 9.13 15.30 10.84
N ASP A 95 8.96 14.57 9.73
CA ASP A 95 9.20 15.09 8.39
C ASP A 95 8.15 16.13 8.00
N PRO A 96 8.54 17.31 7.44
CA PRO A 96 7.59 18.36 7.05
C PRO A 96 6.47 17.93 6.09
N ALA A 97 6.63 16.82 5.37
CA ALA A 97 5.58 16.25 4.54
C ALA A 97 4.32 15.84 5.33
N TYR A 98 4.43 15.63 6.65
CA TYR A 98 3.35 15.24 7.55
C TYR A 98 2.82 16.38 8.42
N ALA A 99 3.21 17.64 8.18
CA ALA A 99 2.72 18.76 8.97
C ALA A 99 1.19 18.93 8.83
N GLU A 100 0.47 18.93 9.95
CA GLU A 100 -0.99 19.04 10.02
C GLU A 100 -1.48 20.45 9.67
N THR A 101 -1.80 20.68 8.39
CA THR A 101 -2.77 21.71 7.96
C THR A 101 -3.46 21.30 6.66
N ASP A 102 -3.89 20.05 6.57
CA ASP A 102 -4.55 19.51 5.37
C ASP A 102 -6.07 19.50 5.56
N PRO A 103 -6.83 20.43 4.95
CA PRO A 103 -8.29 20.46 5.06
C PRO A 103 -8.98 19.25 4.40
N LYS A 104 -8.23 18.40 3.67
CA LYS A 104 -8.68 17.16 3.07
C LYS A 104 -8.13 15.92 3.79
N ALA A 105 -7.72 16.06 5.06
CA ALA A 105 -7.27 14.93 5.86
C ALA A 105 -8.27 13.75 5.78
N GLY A 106 -7.79 12.61 5.31
CA GLY A 106 -8.60 11.40 5.08
C GLY A 106 -8.90 11.09 3.61
N ASP A 107 -8.82 12.07 2.70
CA ASP A 107 -9.15 11.90 1.28
C ASP A 107 -7.96 11.39 0.46
N GLY A 108 -7.50 10.17 0.74
CA GLY A 108 -6.37 9.53 0.05
C GLY A 108 -5.04 9.65 0.81
N THR A 109 -3.92 9.36 0.13
CA THR A 109 -2.59 9.41 0.77
C THR A 109 -2.07 10.84 0.88
N VAL A 110 -1.17 11.10 1.84
CA VAL A 110 -0.59 12.45 2.00
C VAL A 110 0.07 12.98 0.72
N MET A 111 0.74 12.11 -0.04
CA MET A 111 1.44 12.50 -1.27
C MET A 111 0.46 12.91 -2.38
N GLU A 112 -0.65 12.19 -2.52
CA GLU A 112 -1.69 12.50 -3.52
C GLU A 112 -2.42 13.80 -3.17
N ARG A 113 -2.71 14.03 -1.90
CA ARG A 113 -3.36 15.27 -1.43
C ARG A 113 -2.44 16.47 -1.62
N THR A 114 -1.16 16.37 -1.22
CA THR A 114 -0.17 17.42 -1.47
C THR A 114 0.01 17.67 -2.97
N ALA A 115 0.02 16.63 -3.82
CA ALA A 115 0.08 16.81 -5.27
C ALA A 115 -1.09 17.64 -5.80
N TYR A 116 -2.31 17.31 -5.36
CA TYR A 116 -3.52 18.05 -5.71
C TYR A 116 -3.45 19.52 -5.26
N GLU A 117 -3.09 19.76 -4.00
CA GLU A 117 -3.03 21.11 -3.42
C GLU A 117 -1.97 22.00 -4.06
N THR A 118 -0.83 21.41 -4.44
CA THR A 118 0.29 22.14 -5.04
C THR A 118 0.27 22.16 -6.58
N GLY A 119 -0.77 21.57 -7.19
CA GLY A 119 -0.92 21.52 -8.65
C GLY A 119 0.16 20.67 -9.35
N LYS A 120 0.75 19.70 -8.65
CA LYS A 120 1.75 18.80 -9.23
C LYS A 120 1.10 17.69 -10.03
N ASP A 121 1.56 17.53 -11.27
CA ASP A 121 1.11 16.46 -12.14
C ASP A 121 1.67 15.10 -11.70
N ILE A 122 0.78 14.18 -11.35
CA ILE A 122 1.08 12.80 -11.02
C ILE A 122 0.47 11.80 -12.02
N SER A 123 0.01 12.27 -13.18
CA SER A 123 -0.60 11.42 -14.23
C SER A 123 0.38 10.39 -14.82
N THR A 124 1.69 10.69 -14.75
CA THR A 124 2.77 9.81 -15.23
C THR A 124 3.25 8.81 -14.17
N VAL A 125 2.78 8.95 -12.93
CA VAL A 125 3.13 8.03 -11.85
C VAL A 125 2.47 6.67 -12.11
N PRO A 126 3.22 5.55 -12.01
CA PRO A 126 2.66 4.22 -12.19
C PRO A 126 1.46 3.95 -11.28
N ALA A 127 0.55 3.10 -11.76
CA ALA A 127 -0.55 2.58 -10.94
C ALA A 127 0.01 1.76 -9.75
N GLY A 128 -0.74 1.78 -8.64
CA GLY A 128 -0.37 1.09 -7.40
C GLY A 128 -0.92 -0.33 -7.35
N ALA A 129 -1.22 -0.79 -6.13
CA ALA A 129 -1.91 -2.05 -5.90
C ALA A 129 -3.25 -2.10 -6.67
N ASN A 130 -3.65 -3.31 -7.07
CA ASN A 130 -4.89 -3.55 -7.79
C ASN A 130 -5.56 -4.83 -7.28
N SER A 131 -6.70 -4.66 -6.64
CA SER A 131 -7.53 -5.73 -6.06
C SER A 131 -8.70 -6.15 -6.97
N ALA A 132 -8.82 -5.62 -8.20
CA ALA A 132 -9.97 -5.89 -9.06
C ALA A 132 -10.17 -7.39 -9.35
N GLY A 133 -11.41 -7.87 -9.23
CA GLY A 133 -11.78 -9.24 -9.57
C GLY A 133 -11.29 -10.31 -8.58
N ILE A 134 -10.72 -9.96 -7.43
CA ILE A 134 -10.48 -10.95 -6.36
C ILE A 134 -11.78 -11.39 -5.69
N ASP A 135 -12.80 -10.52 -5.67
CA ASP A 135 -14.10 -10.74 -5.04
C ASP A 135 -14.92 -11.87 -5.67
N VAL A 136 -14.63 -12.23 -6.93
CA VAL A 136 -15.28 -13.33 -7.66
C VAL A 136 -14.55 -14.67 -7.55
N MET A 137 -13.32 -14.70 -7.02
CA MET A 137 -12.55 -15.96 -6.86
C MET A 137 -13.24 -16.88 -5.84
N CYS A 138 -13.15 -18.20 -6.01
CA CYS A 138 -13.67 -19.19 -5.05
C CYS A 138 -15.18 -19.07 -4.75
N ARG A 139 -15.98 -18.54 -5.67
CA ARG A 139 -17.44 -18.52 -5.57
C ARG A 139 -18.07 -19.80 -6.09
#